data_AF-A0A5B6YLH7-F1
#
_entry.id   AF-A0A5B6YLH7-F1
#
_cell.length_a   1.000
_cell.length_b   1.000
_cell.length_c   1.000
_cell.angle_alpha   90.00
_cell.angle_beta   90.00
_cell.angle_gamma   90.00
#
_symmetry.space_group_name_H-M   'P 1'
#
loop_
_entity.id
_entity.type
_entity.pdbx_description
1 polymer ?
#
loop_
_entity_poly.entity_id
_entity_poly.type
_entity_poly.pdbx_seq_one_letter_code
_entity_poly.pdbx_strand_id
1 'polypeptide(L)'
;MDTLALSYNHLPHHLKPCFLYFGAFPEEYEIPVWQLIYLWIAEGFIQRNEQKSSLEEIAEYYLMDLIDRSLVLVSERKSNGGIKTCSIHDLLRDLCLRKAKEENFL
;
A
#
# COMPACT_ATOMS: atom_id res chain seq x y z
N MET A 1 -6.76 -2.52 20.68
CA MET A 1 -6.62 -2.54 19.20
C MET A 1 -7.18 -1.27 18.56
N ASP A 2 -7.41 -0.20 19.34
CA ASP A 2 -8.07 1.00 18.83
C ASP A 2 -7.11 1.94 18.09
N THR A 3 -5.82 1.92 18.43
CA THR A 3 -4.80 2.80 17.82
C THR A 3 -4.51 2.47 16.35
N LEU A 4 -4.44 1.18 16.00
CA LEU A 4 -4.24 0.73 14.61
C LEU A 4 -5.48 0.98 13.75
N ALA A 5 -6.69 0.75 14.28
CA ALA A 5 -7.91 1.04 13.53
C ALA A 5 -8.04 2.56 13.23
N LEU A 6 -7.55 3.42 14.13
CA LEU A 6 -7.52 4.86 13.90
C LEU A 6 -6.58 5.25 12.75
N SER A 7 -5.44 4.58 12.56
CA SER A 7 -4.54 4.89 11.44
C SER A 7 -5.22 4.62 10.09
N TYR A 8 -5.98 3.53 9.98
CA TYR A 8 -6.79 3.23 8.82
C TYR A 8 -7.95 4.22 8.60
N ASN A 9 -8.65 4.60 9.68
CA ASN A 9 -9.80 5.51 9.58
C ASN A 9 -9.39 6.91 9.11
N HIS A 10 -8.20 7.38 9.48
CA HIS A 10 -7.64 8.67 9.05
C HIS A 10 -6.89 8.59 7.71
N LEU A 11 -6.79 7.41 7.10
CA LEU A 11 -6.14 7.24 5.81
C LEU A 11 -7.00 7.87 4.69
N PRO A 12 -6.43 8.71 3.82
CA PRO A 12 -7.12 9.23 2.65
C PRO A 12 -7.80 8.12 1.83
N HIS A 13 -9.01 8.38 1.35
CA HIS A 13 -9.83 7.36 0.69
C HIS A 13 -9.13 6.69 -0.50
N HIS A 14 -8.32 7.42 -1.26
CA HIS A 14 -7.60 6.88 -2.42
C HIS A 14 -6.47 5.90 -2.03
N LEU A 15 -5.94 5.98 -0.80
CA LEU A 15 -4.90 5.06 -0.32
C LEU A 15 -5.46 3.77 0.28
N LYS A 16 -6.74 3.77 0.70
CA LYS A 16 -7.36 2.62 1.38
C LYS A 16 -7.29 1.33 0.54
N PRO A 17 -7.67 1.32 -0.76
CA PRO A 17 -7.57 0.11 -1.57
C PRO A 17 -6.13 -0.41 -1.66
N CYS A 18 -5.17 0.49 -1.84
CA CYS A 18 -3.74 0.14 -1.90
C CYS A 18 -3.24 -0.49 -0.60
N PHE A 19 -3.64 0.07 0.55
CA PHE A 19 -3.33 -0.48 1.86
C PHE A 19 -4.00 -1.84 2.11
N LEU A 20 -5.29 -1.98 1.82
CA LEU A 20 -6.01 -3.24 2.02
C LEU A 20 -5.44 -4.38 1.19
N TYR A 21 -4.95 -4.07 -0.02
CA TYR A 21 -4.37 -5.06 -0.93
C TYR A 21 -3.14 -5.77 -0.35
N PHE A 22 -2.42 -5.16 0.61
CA PHE A 22 -1.34 -5.85 1.32
C PHE A 22 -1.82 -7.10 2.08
N GLY A 23 -3.10 -7.17 2.47
CA GLY A 23 -3.69 -8.36 3.09
C GLY A 23 -3.65 -9.60 2.19
N ALA A 24 -3.58 -9.43 0.87
CA ALA A 24 -3.50 -10.54 -0.09
C ALA A 24 -2.12 -11.22 -0.13
N PHE A 25 -1.08 -10.57 0.39
CA PHE A 25 0.27 -11.14 0.43
C PHE A 25 0.48 -12.01 1.68
N PRO A 26 1.37 -13.01 1.64
CA PRO A 26 1.75 -13.78 2.82
C PRO A 26 2.41 -12.91 3.90
N GLU A 27 2.43 -13.43 5.12
CA GLU A 27 3.22 -12.88 6.22
C GLU A 27 4.72 -12.88 5.87
N GLU A 28 5.46 -11.88 6.35
CA GLU A 28 6.91 -11.72 6.10
C GLU A 28 7.32 -11.64 4.62
N TYR A 29 6.39 -11.48 3.68
CA TYR A 29 6.69 -11.43 2.25
C TYR A 29 7.25 -10.07 1.84
N GLU A 30 8.47 -10.08 1.28
CA GLU A 30 9.04 -8.91 0.63
C GLU A 30 8.46 -8.74 -0.78
N ILE A 31 7.64 -7.70 -0.95
CA ILE A 31 6.93 -7.40 -2.19
C ILE A 31 7.85 -6.56 -3.08
N PRO A 32 8.16 -6.99 -4.32
CA PRO A 32 8.84 -6.14 -5.29
C PRO A 32 7.97 -4.92 -5.63
N VAL A 33 8.50 -3.71 -5.43
CA VAL A 33 7.73 -2.47 -5.62
C VAL A 33 7.19 -2.31 -7.03
N TRP A 34 8.00 -2.68 -8.04
CA TRP A 34 7.58 -2.63 -9.44
C TRP A 34 6.34 -3.50 -9.69
N GLN A 35 6.28 -4.69 -9.08
CA GLN A 35 5.15 -5.60 -9.20
C GLN A 35 3.91 -5.04 -8.48
N LEU A 36 4.09 -4.51 -7.27
CA LEU A 36 3.00 -3.89 -6.50
C LEU A 36 2.33 -2.75 -7.26
N ILE A 37 3.13 -1.87 -7.87
CA ILE A 37 2.63 -0.74 -8.68
C ILE A 37 1.76 -1.25 -9.83
N TYR A 38 2.22 -2.24 -10.59
CA TYR A 38 1.43 -2.78 -11.70
C TYR A 38 0.15 -3.48 -11.23
N LEU A 39 0.16 -4.13 -10.07
CA LEU A 39 -1.04 -4.72 -9.48
C LEU A 39 -2.06 -3.64 -9.11
N TRP A 40 -1.65 -2.57 -8.42
CA TRP A 40 -2.56 -1.48 -8.09
C TRP A 40 -3.14 -0.78 -9.32
N ILE A 41 -2.35 -0.63 -10.38
CA ILE A 41 -2.82 -0.08 -11.65
C ILE A 41 -3.84 -1.03 -12.31
N ALA A 42 -3.55 -2.34 -12.34
CA ALA A 42 -4.44 -3.33 -12.94
C ALA A 42 -5.79 -3.45 -12.22
N GLU A 43 -5.78 -3.32 -10.90
CA GLU A 43 -7.00 -3.31 -10.06
C GLU A 43 -7.75 -1.96 -10.11
N GLY A 44 -7.18 -0.95 -10.78
CA GLY A 44 -7.80 0.36 -10.92
C GLY A 44 -7.79 1.22 -9.65
N PHE A 45 -6.92 0.91 -8.69
CA PHE A 45 -6.80 1.69 -7.45
C PHE A 45 -6.21 3.09 -7.68
N ILE A 46 -5.42 3.22 -8.75
CA ILE A 46 -4.71 4.45 -9.08
C ILE A 46 -5.62 5.35 -9.92
N GLN A 47 -6.04 6.46 -9.33
CA GLN A 47 -6.88 7.45 -10.01
C GLN A 47 -6.02 8.44 -10.77
N ARG A 48 -6.33 8.64 -12.05
CA ARG A 48 -5.66 9.65 -12.87
C ARG A 48 -6.00 11.04 -12.33
N ASN A 49 -4.98 11.82 -12.00
CA ASN A 49 -5.17 13.22 -11.63
C ASN A 49 -5.26 14.10 -12.89
N GLU A 50 -5.71 15.34 -12.72
CA GLU A 50 -5.76 16.35 -13.80
C GLU A 50 -4.34 16.78 -14.24
N GLN A 51 -3.31 16.41 -13.49
CA GLN A 51 -1.92 16.64 -13.84
C GLN A 51 -1.43 15.63 -14.90
N LYS A 52 -0.34 15.97 -15.59
CA LYS A 52 0.25 15.12 -16.66
C LYS A 52 1.07 13.94 -16.11
N SER A 53 0.79 13.48 -14.88
CA SER A 53 1.52 12.36 -14.27
C SER A 53 1.09 11.03 -14.87
N SER A 54 2.04 10.10 -14.98
CA SER A 54 1.77 8.69 -15.29
C SER A 54 1.08 7.99 -14.12
N LEU A 55 0.44 6.84 -14.38
CA LEU A 55 -0.19 6.06 -13.31
C LEU A 55 0.88 5.48 -12.38
N GLU A 56 2.03 5.12 -12.93
CA GLU A 56 3.19 4.63 -12.18
C GLU A 56 3.70 5.67 -11.19
N GLU A 57 3.84 6.94 -11.60
CA GLU A 57 4.24 8.02 -10.71
C GLU A 57 3.21 8.22 -9.58
N ILE A 58 1.91 8.18 -9.90
CA ILE A 58 0.84 8.31 -8.89
C ILE A 58 0.89 7.13 -7.90
N ALA A 59 1.11 5.91 -8.38
CA ALA A 59 1.25 4.72 -7.55
C ALA A 59 2.49 4.79 -6.63
N GLU A 60 3.61 5.29 -7.14
CA GLU A 60 4.82 5.53 -6.34
C GLU A 60 4.55 6.56 -5.23
N TYR A 61 3.83 7.64 -5.52
CA TYR A 61 3.40 8.60 -4.50
C TYR A 61 2.52 7.94 -3.44
N TYR A 62 1.58 7.08 -3.84
CA TYR A 62 0.71 6.38 -2.89
C TYR A 62 1.51 5.46 -1.97
N LEU A 63 2.48 4.72 -2.53
CA LEU A 63 3.37 3.87 -1.73
C LEU A 63 4.21 4.71 -0.74
N MET A 64 4.76 5.84 -1.20
CA MET A 64 5.54 6.73 -0.34
C MET A 64 4.68 7.29 0.80
N ASP A 65 3.43 7.68 0.54
CA ASP A 65 2.51 8.20 1.55
C ASP A 65 2.18 7.13 2.62
N LEU A 66 2.05 5.86 2.21
CA LEU A 66 1.87 4.74 3.14
C LEU A 66 3.13 4.49 3.99
N ILE A 67 4.31 4.65 3.42
CA ILE A 67 5.60 4.53 4.13
C ILE A 67 5.78 5.67 5.13
N ASP A 68 5.50 6.91 4.74
CA ASP A 68 5.61 8.09 5.61
C ASP A 68 4.65 8.02 6.80
N ARG A 69 3.51 7.33 6.62
CA ARG A 69 2.55 7.01 7.69
C ARG A 69 2.92 5.79 8.52
N SER A 70 4.09 5.19 8.28
CA SER A 70 4.56 3.95 8.93
C SER A 70 3.58 2.77 8.79
N LEU A 71 2.82 2.73 7.69
CA LEU A 71 1.90 1.63 7.38
C LEU A 71 2.55 0.54 6.51
N VAL A 72 3.62 0.90 5.81
CA VAL A 72 4.42 0.01 4.96
C VAL A 72 5.88 0.27 5.27
N LEU A 73 6.69 -0.79 5.26
CA LEU A 73 8.12 -0.71 5.51
C LEU A 73 8.90 -0.85 4.21
N VAL A 74 10.03 -0.15 4.14
CA VAL A 74 11.05 -0.38 3.12
C VAL A 74 11.92 -1.54 3.57
N SER A 75 11.93 -2.64 2.82
CA SER A 75 12.77 -3.81 3.12
C SER A 75 14.14 -3.67 2.45
N GLU A 76 14.17 -3.42 1.14
CA GLU A 76 15.41 -3.20 0.39
C GLU A 76 15.36 -1.93 -0.46
N ARG A 77 16.52 -1.28 -0.60
CA ARG A 77 16.75 -0.18 -1.53
C ARG A 77 17.64 -0.63 -2.68
N LYS A 78 17.39 -0.06 -3.86
CA LYS A 78 18.24 -0.15 -5.04
C LYS A 78 19.54 0.63 -4.80
N SER A 79 20.58 0.35 -5.58
CA SER A 79 21.86 1.07 -5.53
C SER A 79 21.72 2.58 -5.79
N ASN A 80 20.67 3.00 -6.50
CA ASN A 80 20.35 4.41 -6.76
C ASN A 80 19.47 5.07 -5.68
N GLY A 81 19.22 4.39 -4.55
CA GLY A 81 18.43 4.89 -3.42
C GLY A 81 16.91 4.68 -3.53
N GLY A 82 16.41 4.29 -4.70
CA GLY A 82 15.00 3.95 -4.91
C GLY A 82 14.57 2.70 -4.14
N ILE A 83 13.27 2.53 -3.88
CA ILE A 83 12.75 1.38 -3.15
C ILE A 83 12.74 0.16 -4.07
N LYS A 84 13.31 -0.96 -3.62
CA LYS A 84 13.36 -2.23 -4.36
C LYS A 84 12.23 -3.15 -3.91
N THR A 85 12.15 -3.39 -2.61
CA THR A 85 11.12 -4.21 -1.97
C THR A 85 10.51 -3.48 -0.78
N CYS A 86 9.26 -3.78 -0.49
CA CYS A 86 8.56 -3.33 0.70
C CYS A 86 7.87 -4.48 1.41
N SER A 87 7.49 -4.28 2.67
CA SER A 87 6.78 -5.27 3.47
C SER A 87 5.76 -4.57 4.38
N ILE A 88 4.86 -5.36 4.97
CA ILE A 88 3.89 -4.89 5.95
C ILE A 88 4.09 -5.66 7.25
N HIS A 89 3.98 -4.98 8.39
CA HIS A 89 4.00 -5.64 9.69
C HIS A 89 2.76 -6.53 9.88
N ASP A 90 2.91 -7.66 10.57
CA ASP A 90 1.84 -8.65 10.74
C ASP A 90 0.58 -8.05 11.41
N LEU A 91 0.76 -7.15 12.38
CA LEU A 91 -0.35 -6.43 13.02
C LEU A 91 -1.13 -5.53 12.04
N LEU A 92 -0.43 -4.92 11.07
CA LEU A 92 -1.06 -4.09 10.05
C LEU A 92 -1.69 -4.95 8.96
N ARG A 93 -1.08 -6.10 8.64
CA ARG A 93 -1.66 -7.09 7.73
C ARG A 93 -2.96 -7.67 8.29
N ASP A 94 -3.01 -8.00 9.57
CA ASP A 94 -4.22 -8.40 10.29
C ASP A 94 -5.30 -7.32 10.23
N LEU A 95 -4.91 -6.05 10.33
CA LEU A 95 -5.82 -4.94 10.17
C LEU A 95 -6.36 -4.87 8.73
N CYS A 96 -5.50 -5.02 7.71
CA CYS A 96 -5.91 -5.07 6.31
C CYS A 96 -6.95 -6.17 6.07
N LEU A 97 -6.70 -7.39 6.55
CA LEU A 97 -7.62 -8.52 6.39
C LEU A 97 -8.97 -8.27 7.05
N ARG A 98 -8.98 -7.72 8.27
CA ARG A 98 -10.22 -7.40 8.98
C ARG A 98 -11.01 -6.31 8.25
N LYS A 99 -10.35 -5.24 7.84
CA LYS A 99 -11.00 -4.12 7.13
C LYS A 99 -11.45 -4.50 5.73
N ALA A 100 -10.68 -5.30 5.01
CA ALA A 100 -11.07 -5.82 3.71
C ALA A 100 -12.34 -6.68 3.80
N LYS A 101 -12.46 -7.51 4.85
CA LYS A 101 -13.68 -8.29 5.11
C LYS A 101 -14.88 -7.41 5.49
N GLU A 102 -14.68 -6.38 6.31
CA GLU A 102 -15.73 -5.42 6.66
C GLU A 102 -16.26 -4.65 5.43
N GLU A 103 -15.37 -4.35 4.48
CA GLU A 103 -15.68 -3.56 3.29
C GLU A 103 -16.02 -4.41 2.04
N ASN A 104 -16.03 -5.75 2.15
CA ASN A 104 -16.17 -6.69 1.04
C ASN A 104 -15.16 -6.44 -0.11
N PHE A 105 -13.93 -6.12 0.26
CA PHE A 105 -12.83 -5.82 -0.66
C PHE A 105 -12.04 -7.08 -1.06
N LEU A 106 -11.79 -7.98 -0.11
CA LEU A 106 -11.15 -9.30 -0.28
C LEU A 106 -12.00 -10.41 0.35
#